data_AF-A5I1P7-F1
#
_entry.id   AF-A5I1P7-F1
#
_cell.length_a   1.000
_cell.length_b   1.000
_cell.length_c   1.000
_cell.angle_alpha   90.00
_cell.angle_beta   90.00
_cell.angle_gamma   90.00
#
_symmetry.space_group_name_H-M   'P 1'
#
loop_
_entity.id
_entity.type
_entity.pdbx_description
1 polymer ?
#
loop_
_entity_poly.entity_id
_entity_poly.type
_entity_poly.pdbx_seq_one_letter_code
_entity_poly.pdbx_strand_id
1 'polypeptide(L)'
;MELYIFNRDLKLIGILDTFTSLRWIRRYSKTGEFELHCALNSSTLELLKRDNVVYKKDDAEAGYIETRQLKIGEDGQEYLEVKGKFLTNYLDRRISWDRVNFSGKTEELMRKLVNG
;
A
#
# COMPACT_ATOMS: atom_id res chain seq x y z
N MET A 1 13.26 12.15 -2.84
CA MET A 1 12.75 11.03 -1.99
C MET A 1 12.57 9.85 -2.91
N GLU A 2 12.93 8.64 -2.49
CA GLU A 2 12.84 7.43 -3.32
C GLU A 2 11.73 6.50 -2.82
N LEU A 3 10.94 5.98 -3.76
CA LEU A 3 9.94 4.93 -3.53
C LEU A 3 10.42 3.64 -4.17
N TYR A 4 10.68 2.63 -3.36
CA TYR A 4 11.03 1.29 -3.82
C TYR A 4 9.74 0.54 -4.15
N ILE A 5 9.65 0.01 -5.37
CA ILE A 5 8.47 -0.69 -5.85
C ILE A 5 8.79 -2.18 -5.91
N PHE A 6 8.02 -2.97 -5.18
CA PHE A 6 8.13 -4.42 -5.15
C PHE A 6 6.90 -5.05 -5.82
N ASN A 7 7.08 -6.20 -6.44
CA ASN A 7 5.95 -7.02 -6.85
C ASN A 7 5.32 -7.74 -5.64
N ARG A 8 4.26 -8.52 -5.88
CA ARG A 8 3.58 -9.31 -4.84
C ARG A 8 4.47 -10.34 -4.15
N ASP A 9 5.52 -10.80 -4.81
CA ASP A 9 6.53 -11.73 -4.26
C ASP A 9 7.63 -11.01 -3.47
N LEU A 10 7.47 -9.71 -3.18
CA LEU A 10 8.45 -8.85 -2.52
C LEU A 10 9.79 -8.77 -3.24
N LYS A 11 9.80 -8.96 -4.57
CA LYS A 11 10.97 -8.70 -5.41
C LYS A 11 10.97 -7.24 -5.84
N LEU A 12 12.10 -6.55 -5.64
CA LEU A 12 12.28 -5.18 -6.12
C LEU A 12 12.23 -5.16 -7.64
N ILE A 13 11.26 -4.43 -8.20
CA ILE A 13 11.06 -4.30 -9.66
C ILE A 13 11.43 -2.92 -10.18
N GLY A 14 11.62 -1.93 -9.30
CA GLY A 14 12.11 -0.62 -9.68
C GLY A 14 12.11 0.39 -8.54
N ILE A 15 12.65 1.56 -8.82
CA ILE A 15 12.68 2.71 -7.91
C ILE A 15 12.01 3.87 -8.63
N LEU A 16 11.07 4.53 -7.96
CA LEU A 16 10.40 5.72 -8.42
C LEU A 16 10.85 6.91 -7.57
N ASP A 17 11.56 7.85 -8.18
CA ASP A 17 12.10 9.06 -7.56
C ASP A 17 11.44 10.35 -8.07
N THR A 18 10.66 10.24 -9.14
CA THR A 18 10.04 11.36 -9.84
C THR A 18 8.51 11.23 -9.80
N PHE A 19 7.88 12.12 -9.04
CA PHE A 19 6.42 12.21 -8.89
C PHE A 19 6.03 13.63 -8.49
N THR A 20 4.79 14.03 -8.76
CA THR A 20 4.30 15.39 -8.48
C THR A 20 3.82 15.55 -7.04
N SER A 21 3.21 14.51 -6.45
CA SER A 21 2.74 14.57 -5.07
C SER A 21 2.71 13.20 -4.42
N LEU A 22 3.09 13.14 -3.15
CA LEU A 22 2.94 11.96 -2.30
C LEU A 22 2.34 12.36 -0.96
N ARG A 23 1.18 11.79 -0.64
CA ARG A 23 0.55 11.88 0.66
C ARG A 23 0.70 10.53 1.36
N TRP A 24 1.42 10.52 2.49
CA TRP A 24 1.69 9.31 3.29
C TRP A 24 1.09 9.49 4.69
N ILE A 25 -0.10 8.92 4.94
CA ILE A 25 -0.90 9.20 6.12
C ILE A 25 -0.84 8.02 7.07
N ARG A 26 -0.15 8.21 8.19
CA ARG A 26 -0.21 7.30 9.34
C ARG A 26 -1.46 7.61 10.17
N ARG A 27 -2.14 6.57 10.65
CA ARG A 27 -3.31 6.69 11.53
C ARG A 27 -3.07 5.90 12.81
N TYR A 28 -3.52 6.42 13.95
CA TYR A 28 -3.27 5.80 15.26
C TYR A 28 -4.15 4.57 15.49
N SER A 29 -5.46 4.67 15.23
CA SER A 29 -6.46 3.63 15.53
C SER A 29 -6.94 2.85 14.30
N LYS A 30 -6.40 3.14 13.12
CA LYS A 30 -6.74 2.52 11.84
C LYS A 30 -5.48 2.30 11.03
N THR A 31 -5.57 1.46 10.01
CA THR A 31 -4.50 1.29 9.04
C THR A 31 -4.21 2.62 8.31
N GLY A 32 -2.94 2.89 8.07
CA GLY A 32 -2.52 4.04 7.28
C GLY A 32 -2.74 3.84 5.78
N GLU A 33 -2.60 4.91 5.04
CA GLU A 33 -2.86 4.95 3.60
C GLU A 33 -1.92 5.91 2.89
N PHE A 34 -1.82 5.75 1.58
CA PHE A 34 -1.08 6.68 0.74
C PHE A 34 -1.83 7.01 -0.55
N GLU A 35 -1.49 8.18 -1.08
CA GLU A 35 -1.92 8.65 -2.39
C GLU A 35 -0.71 9.26 -3.10
N LEU A 36 -0.47 8.80 -4.33
CA LEU A 36 0.67 9.18 -5.16
C LEU A 36 0.13 9.72 -6.48
N HIS A 37 0.65 10.87 -6.91
CA HIS A 37 0.39 11.47 -8.21
C HIS A 37 1.70 11.55 -8.98
N CYS A 38 1.72 11.06 -10.21
CA CYS A 38 2.92 11.07 -11.05
C CYS A 38 2.56 11.19 -12.54
N ALA A 39 3.53 11.60 -13.35
CA ALA A 39 3.35 11.67 -14.80
C ALA A 39 3.07 10.28 -15.38
N LEU A 40 2.18 10.24 -16.37
CA LEU A 40 1.88 9.02 -17.08
C LEU A 40 3.01 8.68 -18.07
N ASN A 41 3.66 7.53 -17.89
CA ASN A 41 4.60 6.97 -18.86
C ASN A 41 4.64 5.44 -18.73
N SER A 42 5.31 4.76 -19.66
CA SER A 42 5.39 3.30 -19.67
C SER A 42 6.03 2.73 -18.40
N SER A 43 7.01 3.42 -17.81
CA SER A 43 7.66 2.96 -16.58
C SER A 43 6.72 3.04 -15.38
N THR A 44 6.01 4.17 -15.20
CA THR A 44 5.07 4.33 -14.09
C THR A 44 3.89 3.37 -14.21
N LEU A 45 3.41 3.12 -15.43
CA LEU A 45 2.37 2.10 -15.69
C LEU A 45 2.83 0.68 -15.35
N GLU A 46 4.08 0.35 -15.63
CA GLU A 46 4.63 -0.98 -15.36
C GLU A 46 4.91 -1.21 -13.87
N LEU A 47 5.42 -0.20 -13.18
CA LEU A 47 5.72 -0.26 -11.75
C LEU A 47 4.47 -0.17 -10.88
N LEU A 48 3.54 0.73 -11.19
CA LEU A 48 2.41 1.07 -10.32
C LEU A 48 1.16 0.22 -10.64
N LYS A 49 1.36 -1.10 -10.69
CA LYS A 49 0.28 -2.09 -10.85
C LYS A 49 -0.38 -2.39 -9.50
N ARG A 50 -1.66 -2.77 -9.55
CA ARG A 50 -2.40 -3.23 -8.38
C ARG A 50 -1.64 -4.38 -7.69
N ASP A 51 -1.71 -4.40 -6.37
CA ASP A 51 -1.04 -5.35 -5.45
C ASP A 51 0.50 -5.26 -5.42
N ASN A 52 1.14 -4.44 -6.25
CA ASN A 52 2.54 -4.09 -6.03
C ASN A 52 2.67 -3.27 -4.74
N VAL A 53 3.82 -3.39 -4.09
CA VAL A 53 4.12 -2.74 -2.81
C VAL A 53 5.00 -1.52 -3.05
N VAL A 54 4.61 -0.40 -2.44
CA VAL A 54 5.35 0.85 -2.39
C VAL A 54 5.98 0.97 -1.01
N TYR A 55 7.30 1.09 -0.98
CA TYR A 55 8.08 1.34 0.23
C TYR A 55 8.78 2.68 0.10
N LYS A 56 8.48 3.61 1.01
CA LYS A 56 9.19 4.88 1.10
C LYS A 56 10.52 4.64 1.80
N LYS A 57 11.63 5.03 1.17
CA LYS A 57 12.98 4.83 1.73
C LYS A 57 13.04 5.28 3.20
N ASP A 58 13.64 4.44 4.04
CA ASP A 58 13.84 4.67 5.47
C ASP A 58 12.55 4.83 6.30
N ASP A 59 11.38 4.53 5.73
CA ASP A 59 10.13 4.44 6.49
C ASP A 59 10.02 3.09 7.21
N ALA A 60 9.22 3.03 8.26
CA ALA A 60 8.91 1.79 8.96
C ALA A 60 7.74 1.04 8.30
N GLU A 61 6.95 1.73 7.50
CA GLU A 61 5.75 1.21 6.86
C GLU A 61 5.92 1.12 5.34
N ALA A 62 5.21 0.16 4.76
CA ALA A 62 5.01 0.02 3.32
C ALA A 62 3.51 -0.08 3.05
N GLY A 63 3.11 0.19 1.81
CA GLY A 63 1.73 0.02 1.38
C GLY A 63 1.60 -0.71 0.07
N TYR A 64 0.49 -1.42 -0.13
CA TYR A 64 0.18 -2.04 -1.41
C TYR A 64 -0.70 -1.10 -2.23
N ILE A 65 -0.58 -1.17 -3.55
CA ILE A 65 -1.41 -0.40 -4.48
C ILE A 65 -2.79 -1.05 -4.55
N GLU A 66 -3.82 -0.31 -4.14
CA GLU A 66 -5.21 -0.76 -4.19
C GLU A 66 -5.88 -0.34 -5.50
N THR A 67 -5.67 0.91 -5.91
CA THR A 67 -6.25 1.47 -7.13
C THR A 67 -5.22 2.32 -7.88
N ARG A 68 -5.40 2.39 -9.20
CA ARG A 68 -4.72 3.32 -10.09
C ARG A 68 -5.75 3.92 -11.04
N GLN A 69 -5.69 5.23 -11.26
CA GLN A 69 -6.63 5.97 -12.09
C GLN A 69 -5.87 6.93 -13.00
N LEU A 70 -6.21 6.92 -14.28
CA LEU A 70 -5.76 7.93 -15.23
C LEU A 70 -6.62 9.17 -15.05
N LYS A 71 -5.97 10.33 -14.93
CA LYS A 71 -6.63 11.62 -14.79
C LYS A 71 -6.01 12.64 -15.74
N ILE A 72 -6.77 13.65 -16.07
CA ILE A 72 -6.35 14.79 -16.91
C ILE A 72 -6.37 16.02 -16.02
N GLY A 73 -5.25 16.73 -15.94
CA GLY A 73 -5.12 17.98 -15.21
C GLY A 73 -5.86 19.13 -15.90
N GLU A 74 -6.00 20.24 -15.19
CA GLU A 74 -6.59 21.47 -15.76
C GLU A 74 -5.76 22.03 -16.92
N ASP A 75 -4.46 21.72 -16.95
CA ASP A 75 -3.51 22.03 -18.01
C ASP A 75 -3.58 21.05 -19.21
N GLY A 76 -4.48 20.07 -19.15
CA GLY A 76 -4.63 19.04 -20.17
C GLY A 76 -3.60 17.91 -20.09
N GLN A 77 -2.70 17.89 -19.11
CA GLN A 77 -1.71 16.83 -18.97
C GLN A 77 -2.29 15.58 -18.32
N GLU A 78 -1.95 14.41 -18.87
CA GLU A 78 -2.34 13.13 -18.29
C GLU A 78 -1.41 12.76 -17.13
N TYR A 79 -2.01 12.36 -16.01
CA TYR A 79 -1.29 11.89 -14.84
C TYR A 79 -1.95 10.65 -14.25
N LEU A 80 -1.17 9.91 -13.46
CA LEU A 80 -1.62 8.72 -12.77
C LEU A 80 -1.82 9.04 -11.28
N GLU A 81 -3.05 8.87 -10.81
CA GLU A 81 -3.40 8.86 -9.39
C GLU A 81 -3.39 7.41 -8.89
N VAL A 82 -2.54 7.12 -7.92
CA VAL A 82 -2.38 5.78 -7.32
C VAL A 82 -2.71 5.87 -5.84
N LYS A 83 -3.63 5.03 -5.38
CA LYS A 83 -4.00 4.94 -3.96
C LYS A 83 -3.71 3.56 -3.42
N GLY A 84 -3.30 3.52 -2.17
CA GLY A 84 -3.02 2.28 -1.49
C GLY A 84 -3.16 2.37 0.01
N LYS A 85 -3.16 1.20 0.64
CA LYS A 85 -3.23 1.06 2.09
C LYS A 85 -1.94 0.42 2.59
N PHE A 86 -1.61 0.67 3.85
CA PHE A 86 -0.44 0.05 4.45
C PHE A 86 -0.60 -1.47 4.57
N LEU A 87 0.53 -2.19 4.59
CA LEU A 87 0.54 -3.66 4.62
C LEU A 87 -0.19 -4.24 5.84
N THR A 88 -0.29 -3.48 6.94
CA THR A 88 -1.10 -3.85 8.11
C THR A 88 -2.58 -4.07 7.76
N ASN A 89 -3.08 -3.48 6.67
CA ASN A 89 -4.43 -3.73 6.15
C ASN A 89 -4.61 -5.11 5.52
N TYR A 90 -3.56 -5.93 5.36
CA TYR A 90 -3.76 -7.33 4.97
C TYR A 90 -4.53 -8.14 6.03
N LEU A 91 -4.44 -7.76 7.30
CA LEU A 91 -5.23 -8.40 8.36
C LEU A 91 -6.74 -8.12 8.20
N ASP A 92 -7.11 -6.94 7.71
CA ASP A 92 -8.50 -6.55 7.42
C ASP A 92 -9.09 -7.32 6.22
N ARG A 93 -8.23 -7.83 5.31
CA ARG A 93 -8.64 -8.69 4.18
C ARG A 93 -8.84 -10.15 4.57
N ARG A 94 -8.52 -10.52 5.82
CA ARG A 94 -8.51 -11.90 6.27
C ARG A 94 -9.86 -12.28 6.89
N ILE A 95 -10.37 -13.45 6.54
CA ILE A 95 -11.56 -14.04 7.14
C ILE A 95 -11.13 -15.12 8.12
N SER A 96 -11.65 -15.08 9.35
CA SER A 96 -11.57 -16.22 10.29
C SER A 96 -12.68 -17.19 9.94
N TRP A 97 -12.32 -18.29 9.27
CA TRP A 97 -13.29 -19.27 8.76
C TRP A 97 -14.04 -20.02 9.86
N ASP A 98 -13.35 -20.37 10.95
CA ASP A 98 -13.91 -21.15 12.05
C ASP A 98 -14.28 -20.28 13.25
N ARG A 99 -15.19 -20.80 14.08
CA ARG A 99 -15.52 -20.19 15.37
C ARG A 99 -14.36 -20.35 16.33
N VAL A 100 -13.80 -19.23 16.79
CA VAL A 100 -12.73 -19.23 17.78
C VAL A 100 -13.33 -19.16 19.18
N ASN A 101 -13.38 -20.31 19.87
CA ASN A 101 -13.61 -20.35 21.32
C ASN A 101 -12.28 -20.12 22.03
N PHE A 102 -12.23 -19.16 22.95
CA PHE A 102 -11.01 -18.79 23.64
C PHE A 102 -11.30 -18.29 25.06
N SER A 103 -10.46 -18.68 26.02
CA SER A 103 -10.41 -18.12 27.37
C SER A 103 -8.95 -17.82 27.70
N GLY A 104 -8.70 -16.66 28.30
CA GLY A 104 -7.34 -16.19 28.54
C GLY A 104 -7.23 -14.68 28.35
N LYS A 105 -6.01 -14.19 28.15
CA LYS A 105 -5.75 -12.75 27.97
C LYS A 105 -6.13 -12.31 26.56
N THR A 106 -6.60 -11.08 26.41
CA THR A 106 -6.92 -10.49 25.10
C THR A 106 -5.72 -10.51 24.15
N GLU A 107 -4.51 -10.29 24.66
CA GLU A 107 -3.28 -10.29 23.87
C GLU A 107 -2.95 -11.67 23.28
N GLU A 108 -3.19 -12.75 24.02
CA GLU A 108 -3.04 -14.13 23.54
C GLU A 108 -4.04 -14.44 22.41
N LEU A 109 -5.29 -13.99 22.53
CA LEU A 109 -6.28 -14.11 21.46
C LEU A 109 -5.84 -13.34 20.21
N MET A 110 -5.35 -12.11 20.35
CA MET A 110 -4.87 -11.31 19.22
C MET A 110 -3.73 -12.01 18.47
N ARG A 111 -2.74 -12.56 19.18
CA ARG A 111 -1.65 -13.33 18.56
C ARG A 111 -2.16 -14.58 17.85
N LYS A 112 -3.11 -15.30 18.45
CA LYS A 112 -3.74 -16.48 17.84
C LYS A 112 -4.45 -16.12 16.52
N LEU A 113 -5.17 -15.00 16.48
CA LEU A 113 -5.87 -14.56 15.27
C LEU A 113 -4.92 -14.12 14.16
N VAL A 114 -3.79 -13.49 14.50
CA VAL A 114 -2.78 -13.08 13.52
C VAL A 114 -2.04 -14.28 12.93
N ASN A 115 -1.67 -15.25 13.76
CA ASN A 115 -0.88 -16.43 13.36
C ASN A 115 -1.72 -17.61 12.85
N GLY A 116 -3.04 -17.59 13.05
CA GLY A 116 -3.98 -18.60 12.53
C GLY A 116 -4.12 -18.50 11.04
#